data_AF-A0A2N2Z7C8-F1
#
_entry.id   AF-A0A2N2Z7C8-F1
#
_cell.length_a   1.000
_cell.length_b   1.000
_cell.length_c   1.000
_cell.angle_alpha   90.00
_cell.angle_beta   90.00
_cell.angle_gamma   90.00
#
_symmetry.space_group_name_H-M   'P 1'
#
loop_
_entity.id
_entity.type
_entity.pdbx_description
1 polymer ?
#
loop_
_entity_poly.entity_id
_entity_poly.type
_entity_poly.pdbx_seq_one_letter_code
_entity_poly.pdbx_strand_id
1 'polypeptide(L)' 'MKNKTKESAVRRHRKTILFNDKEMEAIQTYCRRYKVKSQAKFCREAIISTILRQFDEDHPTLF' A
#
# COMPACT_ATOMS: atom_id res chain seq x y z
N MET A 1 -21.06 21.08 -2.15
CA MET A 1 -19.88 20.55 -1.41
C MET A 1 -19.59 19.07 -1.73
N LYS A 2 -19.73 18.57 -2.97
CA LYS A 2 -19.48 17.14 -3.32
C LYS A 2 -18.13 16.86 -4.01
N ASN A 3 -17.32 17.87 -4.32
CA ASN A 3 -16.13 17.71 -5.19
C ASN A 3 -14.77 17.82 -4.45
N LYS A 4 -14.71 18.44 -3.27
CA LYS A 4 -13.44 18.69 -2.56
C LYS A 4 -12.70 17.41 -2.14
N THR A 5 -13.42 16.37 -1.73
CA THR A 5 -12.83 15.09 -1.28
C THR A 5 -12.24 14.26 -2.42
N LYS A 6 -12.72 14.43 -3.65
CA LYS A 6 -12.16 13.74 -4.83
C LYS A 6 -10.84 14.35 -5.27
N GLU A 7 -10.68 15.67 -5.19
CA GLU A 7 -9.45 16.34 -5.57
C GLU A 7 -8.27 16.01 -4.65
N SER A 8 -8.53 15.87 -3.34
CA SER A 8 -7.50 15.49 -2.36
C SER A 8 -7.10 14.02 -2.43
N ALA A 9 -7.93 13.15 -3.02
CA ALA A 9 -7.65 11.72 -3.17
C ALA A 9 -6.86 11.38 -4.46
N VAL A 10 -6.55 12.38 -5.29
CA VAL A 10 -5.79 12.17 -6.54
C VAL A 10 -4.34 11.80 -6.20
N ARG A 11 -3.88 10.69 -6.79
CA ARG A 11 -2.52 10.18 -6.62
C ARG A 11 -1.58 10.96 -7.55
N ARG A 12 -0.82 11.92 -7.02
CA ARG A 12 0.08 12.79 -7.79
C ARG A 12 1.55 12.39 -7.74
N HIS A 13 1.96 11.67 -6.70
CA HIS A 13 3.37 11.34 -6.46
C HIS A 13 3.72 9.96 -7.03
N ARG A 14 4.63 9.92 -8.00
CA ARG A 14 5.19 8.67 -8.54
C ARG A 14 6.32 8.17 -7.63
N LYS A 15 6.34 6.87 -7.38
CA LYS A 15 7.43 6.16 -6.68
C LYS A 15 7.82 4.91 -7.47
N THR A 16 9.09 4.56 -7.42
CA THR A 16 9.65 3.35 -8.05
C THR A 16 10.34 2.53 -6.97
N ILE A 17 10.12 1.22 -6.97
CA ILE A 17 10.74 0.26 -6.05
C ILE A 17 11.44 -0.78 -6.91
N LEU A 18 12.67 -1.12 -6.57
CA LEU A 18 13.44 -2.18 -7.21
C LEU A 18 13.38 -3.42 -6.33
N PHE A 19 13.19 -4.58 -6.98
CA PHE A 19 13.15 -5.89 -6.33
C PHE A 19 14.20 -6.78 -6.99
N ASN A 20 14.79 -7.68 -6.22
CA ASN A 20 15.58 -8.77 -6.80
C ASN A 20 14.66 -9.85 -7.40
N ASP A 21 15.25 -10.83 -8.08
CA ASP A 21 14.51 -11.87 -8.79
C ASP A 21 13.61 -12.69 -7.86
N LYS A 22 14.10 -13.04 -6.66
CA LYS A 22 13.36 -13.86 -5.68
C LYS A 22 12.18 -13.09 -5.09
N GLU A 23 12.37 -11.82 -4.77
CA GLU A 23 11.31 -10.93 -4.28
C GLU A 23 10.22 -10.77 -5.34
N MET A 24 10.61 -10.58 -6.60
CA MET A 24 9.66 -10.44 -7.70
C MET A 24 8.88 -11.73 -7.94
N GLU A 25 9.54 -12.89 -7.88
CA GLU A 25 8.87 -14.19 -7.97
C GLU A 25 7.85 -14.40 -6.85
N ALA A 26 8.20 -14.03 -5.61
CA ALA A 26 7.31 -14.10 -4.47
C ALA A 26 6.06 -13.22 -4.65
N ILE A 27 6.25 -11.96 -5.10
CA ILE A 27 5.15 -11.03 -5.39
C ILE A 27 4.23 -11.60 -6.48
N GLN A 28 4.80 -12.12 -7.57
CA GLN A 28 4.01 -12.68 -8.66
C GLN A 28 3.22 -13.92 -8.20
N THR A 29 3.85 -14.80 -7.43
CA THR A 29 3.21 -16.01 -6.89
C THR A 29 2.07 -15.66 -5.95
N TYR A 30 2.27 -14.68 -5.07
CA TYR A 30 1.21 -14.13 -4.23
C TYR A 30 0.05 -13.59 -5.09
N CYS A 31 0.36 -12.77 -6.10
CA CYS A 31 -0.67 -12.17 -6.94
C CYS A 31 -1.48 -13.21 -7.73
N ARG A 32 -0.82 -14.26 -8.23
CA ARG A 32 -1.49 -15.40 -8.88
C ARG A 32 -2.40 -16.15 -7.92
N ARG A 33 -1.88 -16.50 -6.73
CA ARG A 33 -2.61 -17.28 -5.71
C ARG A 33 -3.88 -16.57 -5.25
N TYR A 34 -3.79 -15.27 -4.98
CA TYR A 34 -4.90 -14.48 -4.43
C TYR A 34 -5.67 -13.66 -5.47
N LYS A 35 -5.41 -13.90 -6.77
CA LYS A 35 -6.08 -13.22 -7.90
C LYS A 35 -6.02 -11.69 -7.79
N VAL A 36 -4.86 -11.16 -7.39
CA VAL A 36 -4.64 -9.73 -7.25
C VAL A 36 -4.65 -9.09 -8.64
N LYS A 37 -5.65 -8.23 -8.88
CA LYS A 37 -5.85 -7.56 -10.19
C LYS A 37 -4.81 -6.49 -10.50
N SER A 38 -4.18 -5.90 -9.49
CA SER A 38 -3.18 -4.84 -9.65
C SER A 38 -2.12 -4.91 -8.57
N GLN A 39 -0.89 -5.21 -8.99
CA GLN A 39 0.28 -5.25 -8.08
C GLN A 39 0.52 -3.88 -7.44
N ALA A 40 0.47 -2.80 -8.22
CA ALA A 40 0.64 -1.44 -7.71
C ALA A 40 -0.40 -1.07 -6.64
N LYS A 41 -1.66 -1.50 -6.82
CA LYS A 41 -2.71 -1.30 -5.81
C LYS A 41 -2.36 -2.04 -4.52
N PHE A 42 -1.99 -3.32 -4.64
CA PHE A 42 -1.63 -4.17 -3.51
C PHE A 42 -0.42 -3.63 -2.75
N CYS A 43 0.68 -3.31 -3.44
CA CYS A 43 1.88 -2.78 -2.79
C CYS A 43 1.58 -1.50 -2.01
N ARG A 44 0.79 -0.58 -2.60
CA ARG A 44 0.38 0.64 -1.92
C ARG A 44 -0.44 0.35 -0.67
N GLU A 45 -1.41 -0.56 -0.74
CA GLU A 45 -2.24 -0.94 0.40
C GLU A 45 -1.40 -1.57 1.50
N ALA A 46 -0.52 -2.53 1.17
CA ALA A 46 0.38 -3.16 2.12
C ALA A 46 1.27 -2.15 2.84
N ILE A 47 1.87 -1.20 2.10
CA ILE A 47 2.72 -0.15 2.69
C ILE A 47 1.91 0.74 3.64
N ILE A 48 0.77 1.28 3.19
CA ILE A 48 -0.03 2.19 4.01
C ILE A 48 -0.61 1.48 5.24
N SER A 49 -1.10 0.25 5.10
CA SER A 49 -1.59 -0.54 6.23
C SER A 49 -0.50 -0.79 7.27
N THR A 50 0.74 -1.03 6.84
CA THR A 50 1.87 -1.23 7.76
C THR A 50 2.20 0.06 8.52
N ILE A 51 2.25 1.21 7.82
CA ILE A 51 2.51 2.52 8.43
C ILE A 51 1.43 2.88 9.44
N LEU A 52 0.15 2.74 9.06
CA LEU A 52 -0.96 3.09 9.95
C LEU A 52 -0.99 2.19 11.19
N ARG A 53 -0.77 0.88 11.02
CA ARG A 53 -0.70 -0.04 12.15
C ARG A 53 0.43 0.34 13.12
N GLN A 54 1.60 0.72 12.61
CA GLN A 54 2.71 1.17 13.45
C GLN A 54 2.35 2.45 14.20
N PHE A 55 1.70 3.42 13.53
CA PHE A 55 1.25 4.64 14.20
C PHE A 55 0.19 4.39 15.28
N ASP A 56 -0.69 3.42 15.07
CA ASP A 56 -1.67 3.01 16.07
C ASP A 56 -0.98 2.34 17.29
N GLU A 57 0.07 1.53 17.05
CA GLU A 57 0.87 0.88 18.09
C GLU A 57 1.75 1.86 18.88
N ASP A 58 2.32 2.86 18.20
CA ASP A 58 3.19 3.88 18.80
C ASP A 58 2.41 5.01 19.49
N HIS A 59 1.11 5.11 19.26
CA HIS A 59 0.28 6.09 19.96
C HIS A 59 0.29 5.75 21.45
N PRO A 60 0.68 6.69 22.34
CA PRO A 60 0.65 6.43 23.78
C PRO A 60 -0.78 6.05 24.14
N THR A 61 -0.98 4.80 24.54
CA THR A 61 -2.25 4.35 25.07
C THR A 61 -2.47 5.13 26.35
N LEU A 62 -3.57 5.89 26.44
CA LEU A 62 -3.94 6.65 27.64
C LEU A 62 -4.12 5.68 28.82
N PHE A 63 -3.02 5.34 29.47
CA PHE A 63 -2.90 4.81 30.82
C PHE A 63 -1.57 5.32 31.38
#